data_AF-A0A1T1BWM8-F1
#
_entry.id   AF-A0A1T1BWM8-F1
#
_cell.length_a   1.000
_cell.length_b   1.000
_cell.length_c   1.000
_cell.angle_alpha   90.00
_cell.angle_beta   90.00
_cell.angle_gamma   90.00
#
_symmetry.space_group_name_H-M   'P 1'
#
loop_
_entity.id
_entity.type
_entity.pdbx_description
1 polymer ?
#
loop_
_entity_poly.entity_id
_entity_poly.type
_entity_poly.pdbx_seq_one_letter_code
_entity_poly.pdbx_strand_id
1 'polypeptide(L)'
;MGIISTILSLIGCSGNTKKDDEKLSKETEEKLTQSIDAFKNRPIYKKLTEKIIDNTSDDNLLQVVFDYLSQKQSADYENEFETVMSWNKSKQAIYMIWALESEVNNGGYNQFYFNSSGQFYKYLPEALKLVGANKFSELTKRANETFERENPKITQHQDGTIEGFSKSYEDNPLNKFDDEFYKVYDTENLQQLQVDFIRKHKTEFIDN
;
A
#
# COMPACT_ATOMS: atom_id res chain seq x y z
N MET A 1 13.37 -4.66 3.39
CA MET A 1 12.21 -5.16 2.61
C MET A 1 11.30 -5.83 3.62
N GLY A 2 10.17 -5.19 3.92
CA GLY A 2 9.24 -5.70 4.91
C GLY A 2 8.63 -7.03 4.49
N ILE A 3 8.04 -7.71 5.47
CA ILE A 3 7.34 -8.99 5.27
C ILE A 3 6.30 -8.88 4.14
N ILE A 4 5.63 -7.72 4.01
CA ILE A 4 4.63 -7.45 2.96
C ILE A 4 5.25 -7.34 1.57
N SER A 5 6.33 -6.56 1.39
CA SER A 5 6.99 -6.42 0.08
C SER A 5 7.54 -7.75 -0.42
N THR A 6 7.93 -8.66 0.49
CA THR A 6 8.42 -9.99 0.14
C THR A 6 7.28 -10.93 -0.28
N ILE A 7 6.10 -10.82 0.31
CA ILE A 7 4.92 -11.62 -0.07
C ILE A 7 4.29 -11.10 -1.38
N LEU A 8 4.22 -9.79 -1.58
CA LEU A 8 3.64 -9.18 -2.80
C LEU A 8 4.59 -9.27 -4.01
N SER A 9 5.91 -9.10 -3.84
CA SER A 9 6.87 -9.20 -4.95
C SER A 9 6.98 -10.61 -5.54
N LEU A 10 6.68 -11.65 -4.77
CA LEU A 10 6.64 -13.04 -5.24
C LEU A 10 5.40 -13.35 -6.10
N ILE A 11 4.33 -12.55 -5.98
CA ILE A 11 3.09 -12.73 -6.75
C ILE A 11 3.05 -11.76 -7.95
N GLY A 12 3.70 -10.59 -7.85
CA GLY A 12 3.69 -9.53 -8.88
C GLY A 12 4.72 -9.66 -10.02
N CYS A 13 5.62 -10.64 -10.01
CA CYS A 13 6.57 -10.84 -11.11
C CYS A 13 6.04 -11.81 -12.18
N SER A 14 5.20 -11.35 -13.10
CA SER A 14 5.04 -12.05 -14.40
C SER A 14 4.67 -11.13 -15.56
N GLY A 15 5.44 -10.05 -15.73
CA GLY A 15 5.52 -9.30 -16.97
C GLY A 15 6.58 -9.85 -17.93
N ASN A 16 6.57 -11.16 -18.24
CA ASN A 16 7.25 -11.65 -19.46
C ASN A 16 6.72 -13.03 -19.88
N THR A 17 6.27 -13.09 -21.12
CA THR A 17 5.73 -14.29 -21.78
C THR A 17 6.80 -15.35 -22.00
N LYS A 18 6.97 -16.26 -21.03
CA LYS A 18 7.37 -17.66 -21.29
C LYS A 18 6.63 -18.58 -20.31
N LYS A 19 5.86 -19.52 -20.88
CA LYS A 19 5.30 -20.66 -20.17
C LYS A 19 6.46 -21.57 -19.74
N ASP A 20 6.98 -21.35 -18.55
CA ASP A 20 7.68 -22.38 -17.79
C ASP A 20 7.02 -22.39 -16.41
N ASP A 21 6.34 -23.48 -16.07
CA ASP A 21 5.90 -23.77 -14.70
C ASP A 21 7.16 -23.99 -13.85
N GLU A 22 7.88 -22.91 -13.55
CA GLU A 22 9.08 -22.95 -12.73
C GLU A 22 8.65 -23.19 -11.28
N LYS A 23 8.57 -24.47 -10.92
CA LYS A 23 8.25 -24.91 -9.56
C LYS A 23 9.21 -24.21 -8.59
N LEU A 24 8.66 -23.46 -7.63
CA LEU A 24 9.46 -22.80 -6.60
C LEU A 24 10.44 -23.80 -5.98
N SER A 25 11.66 -23.34 -5.72
CA SER A 25 12.62 -24.17 -4.99
C SER A 25 12.04 -24.50 -3.60
N LYS A 26 12.35 -25.70 -3.07
CA LYS A 26 11.93 -26.08 -1.70
C LYS A 26 12.33 -25.03 -0.66
N GLU A 27 13.50 -24.43 -0.82
CA GLU A 27 13.96 -23.36 0.07
C GLU A 27 13.08 -22.11 -0.02
N THR A 28 12.62 -21.75 -1.23
CA THR A 28 11.69 -20.64 -1.44
C THR A 28 10.31 -20.94 -0.86
N GLU A 29 9.80 -22.17 -1.04
CA GLU A 29 8.53 -22.64 -0.46
C GLU A 29 8.57 -22.59 1.09
N GLU A 30 9.68 -23.05 1.69
CA GLU A 30 9.89 -23.02 3.14
C GLU A 30 9.94 -21.58 3.66
N LYS A 31 10.71 -20.70 3.01
CA LYS A 31 10.80 -19.27 3.37
C LYS A 31 9.45 -18.56 3.26
N LEU A 32 8.67 -18.87 2.21
CA LEU A 32 7.33 -18.32 2.04
C LEU A 32 6.39 -18.77 3.16
N THR A 33 6.40 -20.06 3.48
CA THR A 33 5.57 -20.63 4.56
C THR A 33 5.94 -20.00 5.90
N GLN A 34 7.23 -19.89 6.23
CA GLN A 34 7.70 -19.20 7.43
C GLN A 34 7.26 -17.74 7.49
N SER A 35 7.29 -17.03 6.35
CA SER A 35 6.87 -15.62 6.26
C SER A 35 5.36 -15.46 6.48
N ILE A 36 4.55 -16.35 5.89
CA ILE A 36 3.10 -16.38 6.09
C ILE A 36 2.76 -16.69 7.55
N ASP A 37 3.44 -17.68 8.15
CA ASP A 37 3.21 -18.06 9.54
C ASP A 37 3.65 -16.95 10.51
N ALA A 38 4.79 -16.29 10.25
CA ALA A 38 5.21 -15.12 11.02
C ALA A 38 4.19 -13.99 10.92
N PHE A 39 3.66 -13.71 9.72
CA PHE A 39 2.63 -12.70 9.51
C PHE A 39 1.35 -13.03 10.29
N LYS A 40 0.84 -14.26 10.20
CA LYS A 40 -0.38 -14.69 10.90
C LYS A 40 -0.26 -14.64 12.41
N ASN A 41 0.92 -14.93 12.95
CA ASN A 41 1.19 -14.98 14.38
C ASN A 41 1.76 -13.67 14.95
N ARG A 42 1.86 -12.61 14.15
CA ARG A 42 2.41 -11.32 14.59
C ARG A 42 1.54 -10.68 15.68
N PRO A 43 2.13 -9.93 16.62
CA PRO A 43 1.35 -9.22 17.64
C PRO A 43 0.53 -8.08 17.01
N ILE A 44 -0.76 -8.03 17.33
CA ILE A 44 -1.64 -6.91 16.98
C ILE A 44 -1.89 -6.07 18.24
N TYR A 45 -1.38 -4.84 18.25
CA TYR A 45 -1.44 -3.97 19.42
C TYR A 45 -2.70 -3.11 19.42
N LYS A 46 -3.51 -3.20 20.49
CA LYS A 46 -4.67 -2.30 20.69
C LYS A 46 -4.27 -0.87 21.08
N LYS A 47 -3.09 -0.75 21.70
CA LYS A 47 -2.45 0.51 22.06
C LYS A 47 -1.01 0.51 21.59
N LEU A 48 -0.58 1.60 20.97
CA LEU A 48 0.79 1.81 20.54
C LEU A 48 1.52 2.69 21.55
N THR A 49 2.71 2.27 21.97
CA THR A 49 3.55 2.99 22.94
C THR A 49 4.92 3.25 22.34
N GLU A 50 5.63 4.23 22.89
CA GLU A 50 6.99 4.55 22.44
C GLU A 50 7.93 3.33 22.58
N LYS A 51 7.79 2.58 23.68
CA LYS A 51 8.53 1.34 23.90
C LYS A 51 8.25 0.28 22.83
N ILE A 52 7.01 0.16 22.34
CA ILE A 52 6.69 -0.77 21.25
C ILE A 52 7.40 -0.32 19.98
N ILE A 53 7.31 0.97 19.64
CA ILE A 53 8.01 1.52 18.47
C ILE A 53 9.51 1.22 18.59
N ASP A 54 10.17 1.69 19.66
CA ASP A 54 11.62 1.58 19.85
C ASP A 54 12.18 0.15 19.82
N ASN A 55 11.41 -0.83 20.28
CA ASN A 55 11.86 -2.24 20.28
C ASN A 55 11.44 -3.04 19.04
N THR A 56 10.58 -2.50 18.18
CA THR A 56 10.22 -3.16 16.92
C THR A 56 11.34 -2.95 15.92
N SER A 57 11.70 -3.95 15.10
CA SER A 57 12.68 -3.77 14.02
C SER A 57 12.10 -2.95 12.87
N ASP A 58 12.94 -2.30 12.09
CA ASP A 58 12.50 -1.46 10.96
C ASP A 58 11.70 -2.26 9.91
N ASP A 59 12.08 -3.51 9.65
CA ASP A 59 11.33 -4.39 8.72
C ASP A 59 9.89 -4.67 9.17
N ASN A 60 9.61 -4.57 10.48
CA ASN A 60 8.30 -4.86 11.07
C ASN A 60 7.53 -3.61 11.50
N LEU A 61 8.20 -2.47 11.66
CA LEU A 61 7.61 -1.28 12.28
C LEU A 61 6.41 -0.77 11.49
N LEU A 62 6.52 -0.73 10.16
CA LEU A 62 5.42 -0.26 9.30
C LEU A 62 4.17 -1.14 9.47
N GLN A 63 4.35 -2.46 9.50
CA GLN A 63 3.25 -3.41 9.73
C GLN A 63 2.62 -3.21 11.12
N VAL A 64 3.43 -3.06 12.17
CA VAL A 64 2.95 -2.85 13.54
C VAL A 64 2.10 -1.58 13.65
N VAL A 65 2.55 -0.48 13.04
CA VAL A 65 1.81 0.79 13.03
C VAL A 65 0.54 0.67 12.21
N PHE A 66 0.60 0.04 11.03
CA PHE A 66 -0.58 -0.18 10.21
C PHE A 66 -1.62 -1.05 10.93
N ASP A 67 -1.22 -2.18 11.50
CA ASP A 67 -2.12 -3.05 12.28
C ASP A 67 -2.83 -2.29 13.39
N TYR A 68 -2.09 -1.48 14.14
CA TYR A 68 -2.64 -0.63 15.19
C TYR A 68 -3.69 0.35 14.65
N LEU A 69 -3.43 0.99 13.51
CA LEU A 69 -4.38 1.92 12.87
C LEU A 69 -5.62 1.20 12.34
N SER A 70 -5.45 0.03 11.72
CA SER A 70 -6.57 -0.80 11.25
C SER A 70 -7.47 -1.29 12.39
N GLN A 71 -6.95 -1.46 13.61
CA GLN A 71 -7.79 -1.76 14.79
C GLN A 71 -8.75 -0.61 15.15
N LYS A 72 -8.53 0.61 14.65
CA LYS A 72 -9.41 1.76 14.89
C LYS A 72 -10.54 1.85 13.86
N GLN A 73 -10.50 1.05 12.80
CA GLN A 73 -11.56 0.96 11.80
C GLN A 73 -12.73 0.11 12.30
N SER A 74 -13.92 0.32 11.72
CA SER A 74 -15.03 -0.62 11.88
C SER A 74 -14.70 -1.96 11.20
N ALA A 75 -15.35 -3.05 11.62
CA ALA A 75 -15.06 -4.38 11.08
C ALA A 75 -15.33 -4.50 9.56
N ASP A 76 -16.22 -3.67 9.04
CA ASP A 76 -16.67 -3.61 7.65
C ASP A 76 -16.17 -2.38 6.89
N TYR A 77 -15.36 -1.53 7.53
CA TYR A 77 -14.84 -0.29 6.93
C TYR A 77 -15.92 0.70 6.45
N GLU A 78 -17.17 0.60 6.95
CA GLU A 78 -18.31 1.43 6.54
C GLU A 78 -18.04 2.95 6.62
N ASN A 79 -17.17 3.38 7.55
CA ASN A 79 -16.78 4.78 7.74
C ASN A 79 -15.26 4.98 7.65
N GLU A 80 -14.60 4.23 6.76
CA GLU A 80 -13.14 4.25 6.63
C GLU A 80 -12.61 5.67 6.38
N PHE A 81 -13.22 6.39 5.43
CA PHE A 81 -12.81 7.75 5.09
C PHE A 81 -12.88 8.67 6.31
N GLU A 82 -14.04 8.76 6.95
CA GLU A 82 -14.28 9.62 8.10
C GLU A 82 -13.32 9.27 9.25
N THR A 83 -13.10 7.98 9.47
CA THR A 83 -12.20 7.48 10.52
C THR A 83 -10.76 7.89 10.24
N VAL A 84 -10.23 7.63 9.04
CA VAL A 84 -8.87 8.02 8.65
C VAL A 84 -8.70 9.53 8.72
N MET A 85 -9.67 10.27 8.18
CA MET A 85 -9.62 11.74 8.13
C MET A 85 -9.77 12.40 9.51
N SER A 86 -10.28 11.68 10.51
CA SER A 86 -10.31 12.14 11.91
C SER A 86 -8.95 12.08 12.61
N TRP A 87 -7.99 11.28 12.10
CA TRP A 87 -6.67 11.15 12.70
C TRP A 87 -5.78 12.37 12.43
N ASN A 88 -4.65 12.46 13.12
CA ASN A 88 -3.62 13.44 12.76
C ASN A 88 -2.97 13.11 11.41
N LYS A 89 -2.24 14.07 10.84
CA LYS A 89 -1.64 13.95 9.50
C LYS A 89 -0.61 12.83 9.36
N SER A 90 0.09 12.49 10.44
CA SER A 90 1.08 11.40 10.44
C SER A 90 0.44 10.03 10.37
N LYS A 91 -0.62 9.78 11.15
CA LYS A 91 -1.41 8.55 11.07
C LYS A 91 -2.12 8.41 9.72
N GLN A 92 -2.71 9.51 9.24
CA GLN A 92 -3.29 9.63 7.90
C GLN A 92 -2.28 9.19 6.83
N ALA A 93 -1.06 9.75 6.85
CA ALA A 93 -0.06 9.46 5.82
C ALA A 93 0.34 8.00 5.77
N ILE A 94 0.69 7.39 6.92
CA ILE A 94 1.09 5.98 6.96
C ILE A 94 -0.03 5.05 6.47
N TYR A 95 -1.28 5.30 6.88
CA TYR A 95 -2.40 4.47 6.44
C TYR A 95 -2.66 4.58 4.94
N MET A 96 -2.76 5.81 4.41
CA MET A 96 -3.05 6.02 3.00
C MET A 96 -1.93 5.49 2.10
N ILE A 97 -0.67 5.69 2.47
CA ILE A 97 0.48 5.19 1.71
C ILE A 97 0.47 3.66 1.68
N TRP A 98 0.16 3.01 2.81
CA TRP A 98 0.02 1.56 2.85
C TRP A 98 -1.10 1.07 1.92
N ALA A 99 -2.27 1.73 1.94
CA ALA A 99 -3.40 1.38 1.06
C ALA A 99 -3.01 1.53 -0.42
N LEU A 100 -2.34 2.61 -0.79
CA LEU A 100 -1.81 2.80 -2.14
C LEU A 100 -0.85 1.66 -2.53
N GLU A 101 0.16 1.39 -1.71
CA GLU A 101 1.19 0.39 -2.00
C GLU A 101 0.58 -1.02 -2.11
N SER A 102 -0.38 -1.35 -1.25
CA SER A 102 -1.09 -2.63 -1.25
C SER A 102 -1.88 -2.84 -2.55
N GLU A 103 -2.65 -1.84 -2.99
CA GLU A 103 -3.46 -1.96 -4.21
C GLU A 103 -2.61 -1.98 -5.47
N VAL A 104 -1.61 -1.09 -5.56
CA VAL A 104 -0.74 -1.00 -6.75
C VAL A 104 0.09 -2.27 -6.93
N ASN A 105 0.61 -2.84 -5.84
CA ASN A 105 1.34 -4.11 -5.90
C ASN A 105 0.44 -5.32 -6.25
N ASN A 106 -0.88 -5.23 -5.99
CA ASN A 106 -1.80 -6.34 -6.23
C ASN A 106 -2.45 -6.28 -7.63
N GLY A 107 -2.81 -5.09 -8.10
CA GLY A 107 -3.47 -4.89 -9.40
C GLY A 107 -3.26 -3.50 -10.01
N GLY A 108 -2.17 -2.84 -9.67
CA GLY A 108 -1.81 -1.53 -10.24
C GLY A 108 -2.70 -0.39 -9.78
N TYR A 109 -2.49 0.79 -10.37
CA TYR A 109 -3.30 1.97 -10.13
C TYR A 109 -4.76 1.75 -10.53
N ASN A 110 -5.05 0.90 -11.52
CA ASN A 110 -6.43 0.56 -11.85
C ASN A 110 -7.17 -0.02 -10.64
N GLN A 111 -6.57 -1.00 -9.95
CA GLN A 111 -7.16 -1.57 -8.75
C GLN A 111 -7.29 -0.53 -7.63
N PHE A 112 -6.30 0.35 -7.45
CA PHE A 112 -6.36 1.43 -6.46
C PHE A 112 -7.59 2.34 -6.67
N TYR A 113 -7.86 2.81 -7.90
CA TYR A 113 -9.02 3.66 -8.18
C TYR A 113 -10.35 2.90 -8.30
N PHE A 114 -10.31 1.59 -8.54
CA PHE A 114 -11.50 0.74 -8.56
C PHE A 114 -12.01 0.44 -7.14
N ASN A 115 -11.09 0.16 -6.21
CA ASN A 115 -11.41 -0.20 -4.83
C ASN A 115 -11.67 1.04 -3.96
N SER A 116 -12.23 0.82 -2.76
CA SER A 116 -12.52 1.89 -1.80
C SER A 116 -11.28 2.71 -1.44
N SER A 117 -10.08 2.11 -1.45
CA SER A 117 -8.78 2.77 -1.28
C SER A 117 -8.63 4.04 -2.14
N GLY A 118 -9.23 4.06 -3.34
CA GLY A 118 -9.26 5.19 -4.26
C GLY A 118 -9.84 6.46 -3.65
N GLN A 119 -10.68 6.39 -2.61
CA GLN A 119 -11.24 7.54 -1.91
C GLN A 119 -10.19 8.52 -1.36
N PHE A 120 -8.96 8.04 -1.12
CA PHE A 120 -7.86 8.84 -0.58
C PHE A 120 -7.03 9.58 -1.64
N TYR A 121 -7.33 9.41 -2.93
CA TYR A 121 -6.44 9.83 -4.01
C TYR A 121 -5.98 11.29 -3.92
N LYS A 122 -6.87 12.22 -3.57
CA LYS A 122 -6.55 13.66 -3.48
C LYS A 122 -5.56 14.00 -2.36
N TYR A 123 -5.49 13.18 -1.32
CA TYR A 123 -4.65 13.42 -0.14
C TYR A 123 -3.27 12.74 -0.26
N LEU A 124 -3.16 11.71 -1.10
CA LEU A 124 -1.94 10.90 -1.23
C LEU A 124 -0.69 11.70 -1.62
N PRO A 125 -0.71 12.65 -2.58
CA PRO A 125 0.49 13.41 -2.91
C PRO A 125 1.07 14.16 -1.71
N GLU A 126 0.22 14.78 -0.89
CA GLU A 126 0.65 15.48 0.32
C GLU A 126 1.13 14.51 1.41
N ALA A 127 0.45 13.38 1.58
CA ALA A 127 0.86 12.32 2.51
C ALA A 127 2.25 11.75 2.17
N LEU A 128 2.50 11.45 0.89
CA LEU A 128 3.78 10.96 0.40
C LEU A 128 4.89 12.01 0.61
N LYS A 129 4.59 13.27 0.32
CA LYS A 129 5.52 14.38 0.57
C LYS A 129 5.83 14.56 2.05
N LEU A 130 4.84 14.37 2.94
CA LEU A 130 5.01 14.48 4.39
C LEU A 130 6.05 13.49 4.92
N VAL A 131 6.07 12.25 4.41
CA VAL A 131 7.08 11.24 4.77
C VAL A 131 8.39 11.37 3.99
N GLY A 132 8.50 12.36 3.10
CA GLY A 132 9.70 12.62 2.29
C GLY A 132 9.77 11.83 0.96
N ALA A 133 8.72 11.10 0.60
CA ALA A 133 8.63 10.32 -0.64
C ALA A 133 8.23 11.20 -1.84
N ASN A 134 9.13 12.10 -2.25
CA ASN A 134 8.84 13.11 -3.26
C ASN A 134 8.60 12.51 -4.65
N LYS A 135 9.31 11.44 -5.03
CA LYS A 135 9.12 10.82 -6.35
C LYS A 135 7.81 10.05 -6.42
N PHE A 136 7.46 9.31 -5.37
CA PHE A 136 6.13 8.70 -5.28
C PHE A 136 5.01 9.75 -5.28
N SER A 137 5.22 10.90 -4.61
CA SER A 137 4.26 12.01 -4.60
C SER A 137 3.99 12.54 -6.01
N GLU A 138 5.04 12.83 -6.79
CA GLU A 138 4.90 13.33 -8.18
C GLU A 138 4.30 12.27 -9.12
N LEU A 139 4.66 11.00 -8.96
CA LEU A 139 4.06 9.90 -9.70
C LEU A 139 2.55 9.78 -9.41
N THR A 140 2.17 9.75 -8.13
CA THR A 140 0.76 9.65 -7.71
C THR A 140 -0.05 10.86 -8.15
N LYS A 141 0.55 12.05 -8.14
CA LYS A 141 -0.09 13.26 -8.67
C LYS A 141 -0.44 13.12 -10.16
N ARG A 142 0.47 12.61 -11.00
CA ARG A 142 0.20 12.38 -12.43
C ARG A 142 -0.85 11.28 -12.66
N ALA A 143 -0.85 10.25 -11.83
CA ALA A 143 -1.90 9.23 -11.83
C ALA A 143 -3.27 9.85 -11.52
N ASN A 144 -3.35 10.68 -10.48
CA ASN A 144 -4.57 11.41 -10.10
C ASN A 144 -5.07 12.32 -11.22
N GLU A 145 -4.20 13.13 -11.81
CA GLU A 145 -4.56 14.02 -12.92
C GLU A 145 -5.08 13.24 -14.14
N THR A 146 -4.52 12.05 -14.39
CA THR A 146 -5.01 11.16 -15.45
C THR A 146 -6.34 10.54 -15.08
N PHE A 147 -6.51 10.11 -13.82
CA PHE A 147 -7.77 9.60 -13.31
C PHE A 147 -8.90 10.62 -13.43
N GLU A 148 -8.66 11.88 -13.05
CA GLU A 148 -9.65 12.95 -13.15
C GLU A 148 -9.97 13.32 -14.61
N ARG A 149 -8.96 13.45 -15.47
CA ARG A 149 -9.15 13.81 -16.89
C ARG A 149 -9.85 12.72 -17.68
N GLU A 150 -9.49 11.46 -17.46
CA GLU A 150 -9.97 10.31 -18.22
C GLU A 150 -11.05 9.52 -17.44
N ASN A 151 -11.65 10.12 -16.40
CA ASN A 151 -12.55 9.42 -15.47
C ASN A 151 -13.64 8.61 -16.19
N PRO A 152 -14.39 9.15 -17.18
CA PRO A 152 -15.42 8.37 -17.86
C PRO A 152 -14.88 7.12 -18.56
N LYS A 153 -13.64 7.17 -19.08
CA LYS A 153 -13.00 6.02 -19.73
C LYS A 153 -12.53 5.00 -18.70
N ILE A 154 -11.95 5.44 -17.59
CA ILE A 154 -11.45 4.56 -16.53
C ILE A 154 -12.60 3.85 -15.81
N THR A 155 -13.71 4.55 -15.58
CA THR A 155 -14.84 4.03 -14.80
C THR A 155 -15.90 3.33 -15.66
N GLN A 156 -15.75 3.29 -16.99
CA GLN A 156 -16.76 2.76 -17.92
C GLN A 156 -17.20 1.32 -17.65
N HIS A 157 -16.34 0.52 -16.99
CA HIS A 157 -16.58 -0.88 -16.65
C HIS A 157 -16.69 -1.12 -15.14
N GLN A 158 -16.72 -0.06 -14.32
CA GLN A 158 -16.85 -0.16 -12.86
C GLN A 158 -18.32 -0.37 -12.44
N ASP A 159 -18.90 -1.48 -12.88
CA ASP A 159 -20.29 -1.86 -12.60
C ASP A 159 -20.45 -2.72 -11.33
N GLY A 160 -19.36 -2.93 -10.58
CA GLY A 160 -19.31 -3.76 -9.39
C GLY A 160 -19.22 -5.27 -9.65
N THR A 161 -19.10 -5.69 -10.92
CA THR A 161 -18.95 -7.11 -11.29
C THR A 161 -17.49 -7.50 -11.50
N ILE A 162 -17.19 -8.80 -11.38
CA ILE A 162 -15.85 -9.35 -11.69
C ILE A 162 -15.51 -9.16 -13.19
N GLU A 163 -16.52 -9.25 -14.06
CA GLU A 163 -16.33 -9.04 -15.50
C GLU A 163 -15.98 -7.58 -15.78
N GLY A 164 -16.69 -6.63 -15.16
CA GLY A 164 -16.40 -5.20 -15.23
C GLY A 164 -15.00 -4.88 -14.71
N PHE A 165 -14.61 -5.44 -13.56
CA PHE A 165 -13.25 -5.32 -13.04
C PHE A 165 -12.20 -5.84 -14.03
N SER A 166 -12.41 -7.03 -14.60
CA SER A 166 -11.46 -7.60 -15.57
C SER A 166 -11.34 -6.74 -16.83
N LYS A 167 -12.45 -6.25 -17.37
CA LYS A 167 -12.48 -5.34 -18.52
C LYS A 167 -11.90 -3.96 -18.23
N SER A 168 -11.92 -3.51 -16.97
CA SER A 168 -11.39 -2.20 -16.60
C SER A 168 -9.89 -2.04 -16.87
N TYR A 169 -9.15 -3.13 -17.09
CA TYR A 169 -7.74 -3.10 -17.47
C TYR A 169 -7.50 -2.84 -18.97
N GLU A 170 -8.49 -3.08 -19.83
CA GLU A 170 -8.37 -2.95 -21.27
C GLU A 170 -8.20 -1.47 -21.66
N ASP A 171 -7.11 -1.14 -22.37
CA ASP A 171 -6.76 0.21 -22.81
C ASP A 171 -6.84 1.29 -21.71
N ASN A 172 -6.60 0.89 -20.45
CA ASN A 172 -6.69 1.78 -19.31
C ASN A 172 -5.50 2.74 -19.27
N PRO A 173 -5.72 4.08 -19.29
CA PRO A 173 -4.64 5.06 -19.30
C PRO A 173 -3.78 5.07 -18.03
N LEU A 174 -4.19 4.37 -16.98
CA LEU A 174 -3.45 4.23 -15.72
C LEU A 174 -2.33 3.19 -15.79
N ASN A 175 -2.42 2.18 -16.68
CA ASN A 175 -1.48 1.05 -16.73
C ASN A 175 0.00 1.49 -16.88
N LYS A 176 0.25 2.64 -17.51
CA LYS A 176 1.61 3.19 -17.66
C LYS A 176 2.27 3.57 -16.32
N PHE A 177 1.48 3.87 -15.29
CA PHE A 177 2.00 4.30 -13.98
C PHE A 177 2.45 3.12 -13.14
N ASP A 178 1.99 1.90 -13.43
CA ASP A 178 2.34 0.70 -12.68
C ASP A 178 3.83 0.38 -12.84
N ASP A 179 4.32 0.36 -14.08
CA ASP A 179 5.76 0.18 -14.36
C ASP A 179 6.61 1.33 -13.79
N GLU A 180 6.10 2.55 -13.83
CA GLU A 180 6.80 3.70 -13.25
C GLU A 180 6.88 3.59 -11.73
N PHE A 181 5.82 3.09 -11.05
CA PHE A 181 5.79 2.88 -9.61
C PHE A 181 6.93 1.96 -9.16
N TYR A 182 7.13 0.83 -9.84
CA TYR A 182 8.22 -0.09 -9.53
C TYR A 182 9.60 0.54 -9.76
N LYS A 183 9.76 1.32 -10.84
CA LYS A 183 11.03 2.02 -11.14
C LYS A 183 11.39 3.10 -10.12
N VAL A 184 10.40 3.69 -9.41
CA VAL A 184 10.71 4.67 -8.37
C VAL A 184 11.54 4.03 -7.24
N TYR A 185 11.31 2.75 -6.92
CA TYR A 185 12.06 2.02 -5.89
C TYR A 185 13.56 1.91 -6.17
N ASP A 186 14.00 2.02 -7.42
CA ASP A 186 15.43 2.04 -7.78
C ASP A 186 16.17 3.24 -7.18
N THR A 187 15.43 4.28 -6.79
CA THR A 187 16.01 5.57 -6.39
C THR A 187 15.34 6.23 -5.19
N GLU A 188 14.27 5.64 -4.64
CA GLU A 188 13.56 6.12 -3.45
C GLU A 188 12.99 4.91 -2.68
N ASN A 189 13.48 4.68 -1.46
CA ASN A 189 13.03 3.56 -0.63
C ASN A 189 11.83 3.99 0.23
N LEU A 190 10.61 3.75 -0.27
CA LEU A 190 9.38 4.16 0.40
C LEU A 190 9.23 3.58 1.81
N GLN A 191 9.61 2.32 1.99
CA GLN A 191 9.55 1.67 3.30
C GLN A 191 10.45 2.38 4.32
N GLN A 192 11.72 2.63 3.95
CA GLN A 192 12.66 3.27 4.86
C GLN A 192 12.22 4.71 5.20
N LEU A 193 11.70 5.45 4.22
CA LEU A 193 11.17 6.81 4.46
C LEU A 193 10.02 6.82 5.47
N GLN A 194 9.08 5.87 5.36
CA GLN A 194 7.99 5.73 6.33
C GLN A 194 8.50 5.32 7.72
N VAL A 195 9.46 4.39 7.79
CA VAL A 195 10.08 3.97 9.06
C VAL A 195 10.79 5.15 9.73
N ASP A 196 11.65 5.86 9.01
CA ASP A 196 12.38 7.02 9.52
C ASP A 196 11.42 8.10 10.02
N PHE A 197 10.32 8.32 9.29
CA PHE A 197 9.26 9.23 9.69
C PHE A 197 8.61 8.80 11.01
N ILE A 198 8.19 7.54 11.15
CA ILE A 198 7.59 7.01 12.39
C ILE A 198 8.58 7.16 13.57
N ARG A 199 9.85 6.81 13.38
CA ARG A 199 10.91 6.91 14.39
C ARG A 199 11.15 8.34 14.86
N LYS A 200 11.08 9.30 13.95
CA LYS A 200 11.28 10.72 14.24
C LYS A 200 10.06 11.34 14.91
N HIS A 201 8.86 10.84 14.61
CA HIS A 201 7.58 11.42 15.02
C HIS A 201 6.77 10.52 15.97
N LYS A 202 7.44 9.69 16.81
CA LYS A 202 6.80 8.65 17.66
C LYS A 202 5.59 9.15 18.44
N THR A 203 5.68 10.34 19.03
CA THR A 203 4.61 10.94 19.85
C THR A 203 3.32 11.17 19.08
N GLU A 204 3.38 11.24 17.74
CA GLU A 204 2.20 11.41 16.89
C GLU A 204 1.47 10.08 16.63
N PHE A 205 2.08 8.93 16.95
CA PHE A 205 1.51 7.60 16.71
C PHE A 205 0.96 6.93 17.95
N ILE A 206 1.52 7.24 19.13
CA ILE A 206 1.15 6.58 20.40
C ILE A 206 -0.22 7.01 20.92
N ASP A 207 -0.83 6.15 21.75
CA ASP A 207 -1.99 6.54 22.55
C ASP A 207 -1.50 7.27 23.82
N ASN A 208 -2.14 8.41 24.14
CA ASN A 208 -1.92 9.14 25.39
C ASN A 208 -2.58 8.43 26.58
#